data_AF-A0A7W1WSB4-F1
#
_entry.id   AF-A0A7W1WSB4-F1
#
_cell.length_a   1.000
_cell.length_b   1.000
_cell.length_c   1.000
_cell.angle_alpha   90.00
_cell.angle_beta   90.00
_cell.angle_gamma   90.00
#
_symmetry.space_group_name_H-M   'P 1'
#
loop_
_entity.id
_entity.type
_entity.pdbx_description
1 polymer ?
#
loop_
_entity_poly.entity_id
_entity_poly.type
_entity_poly.pdbx_seq_one_letter_code
_entity_poly.pdbx_strand_id
1 'polypeptide(L)'
;MFHCIPLFLDQAPSPLSQLPVQYTDYTQWQREYLQGEVWDRQLSFWKRLFTNELPVLQLPADRPRPTRSVFKGDIVTLKFKNYWTN
;
A
#
# COMPACT_ATOMS: atom_id res chain seq x y z
N MET A 1 -2.83 19.11 3.75
CA MET A 1 -3.90 18.47 4.54
C MET A 1 -4.42 19.34 5.70
N PHE A 2 -3.95 20.58 5.90
CA PHE A 2 -4.40 21.46 7.01
C PHE A 2 -5.11 22.76 6.56
N HIS A 3 -5.60 22.85 5.33
CA HIS A 3 -6.23 24.08 4.81
C HIS A 3 -7.73 24.21 5.12
N CYS A 4 -8.38 23.16 5.65
CA CYS A 4 -9.84 23.14 5.82
C CYS A 4 -10.33 23.60 7.20
N ILE A 5 -9.46 23.65 8.22
CA ILE A 5 -9.87 23.95 9.60
C ILE A 5 -10.40 25.39 9.76
N PRO A 6 -9.77 26.44 9.16
CA PRO A 6 -10.28 27.81 9.30
C PRO A 6 -11.66 28.02 8.63
N LEU A 7 -11.93 27.33 7.52
CA LEU A 7 -13.14 27.53 6.70
C LEU A 7 -14.43 27.01 7.36
N PHE A 8 -14.32 25.99 8.20
CA PHE A 8 -15.46 25.40 8.90
C PHE A 8 -16.08 26.37 9.91
N LEU A 9 -15.29 27.28 10.48
CA LEU A 9 -15.76 28.30 11.43
C LEU A 9 -16.52 29.44 10.73
N ASP A 10 -16.15 29.76 9.50
CA ASP A 10 -16.71 30.88 8.73
C ASP A 10 -17.89 30.47 7.81
N GLN A 11 -18.29 29.19 7.81
CA GLN A 11 -19.26 28.59 6.87
C GLN A 11 -18.95 28.90 5.39
N ALA A 12 -17.69 29.23 5.08
CA ALA A 12 -17.27 29.59 3.74
C ALA A 12 -17.17 28.34 2.86
N PRO A 13 -17.53 28.42 1.56
CA PRO A 13 -17.40 27.30 0.65
C PRO A 13 -15.94 26.85 0.52
N SER A 14 -15.73 25.54 0.38
CA SER A 14 -14.39 24.96 0.21
C SER A 14 -13.68 25.55 -1.01
N PRO A 15 -12.45 26.09 -0.88
CA PRO A 15 -11.68 26.66 -1.98
C PRO A 15 -11.02 25.60 -2.86
N LEU A 16 -11.10 24.32 -2.48
CA LEU A 16 -10.53 23.22 -3.25
C LEU A 16 -11.47 22.86 -4.40
N SER A 17 -10.89 22.72 -5.59
CA SER A 17 -11.59 22.15 -6.73
C SER A 17 -12.03 20.72 -6.44
N GLN A 18 -13.16 20.32 -7.01
CA GLN A 18 -13.60 18.94 -6.94
C GLN A 18 -12.58 18.02 -7.60
N LEU A 19 -12.33 16.87 -6.98
CA LEU A 19 -11.47 15.86 -7.55
C LEU A 19 -12.09 15.35 -8.86
N PRO A 20 -11.32 15.27 -9.96
CA PRO A 20 -11.84 14.87 -11.26
C PRO A 20 -12.23 13.38 -11.31
N VAL A 21 -11.71 12.58 -10.40
CA VAL A 21 -12.01 11.15 -10.24
C VAL A 21 -12.15 10.88 -8.74
N GLN A 22 -13.24 10.23 -8.35
CA GLN A 22 -13.48 9.78 -6.99
C GLN A 22 -13.00 8.34 -6.82
N TYR A 23 -12.78 7.93 -5.58
CA TYR A 23 -12.38 6.54 -5.30
C TYR A 23 -13.44 5.53 -5.80
N THR A 24 -14.72 5.90 -5.75
CA THR A 24 -15.82 5.08 -6.28
C THR A 24 -15.65 4.77 -7.76
N ASP A 25 -15.31 5.79 -8.57
CA ASP A 25 -15.08 5.64 -10.01
C ASP A 25 -13.93 4.67 -10.28
N TYR A 26 -12.84 4.79 -9.51
CA TYR A 26 -11.71 3.87 -9.58
C TYR A 26 -12.13 2.43 -9.25
N THR A 27 -12.91 2.21 -8.18
CA THR A 27 -13.31 0.86 -7.79
C THR A 27 -14.21 0.18 -8.81
N GLN A 28 -15.09 0.96 -9.47
CA GLN A 28 -15.92 0.46 -10.55
C GLN A 28 -15.05 0.10 -11.76
N TRP A 29 -14.20 1.03 -12.19
CA TRP A 29 -13.25 0.79 -13.29
C TRP A 29 -12.37 -0.44 -13.05
N GLN A 30 -11.81 -0.59 -11.84
CA GLN A 30 -10.95 -1.73 -11.51
C GLN A 30 -11.71 -3.06 -11.65
N ARG A 31 -12.98 -3.10 -11.24
CA ARG A 31 -13.82 -4.29 -11.36
C ARG A 31 -14.13 -4.63 -12.81
N GLU A 32 -14.39 -3.63 -13.65
CA GLU A 32 -14.65 -3.82 -15.08
C GLU A 32 -13.36 -4.23 -15.82
N TYR A 33 -12.23 -3.66 -15.44
CA TYR A 33 -10.92 -3.93 -16.02
C TYR A 33 -10.38 -5.33 -15.70
N LEU A 34 -10.61 -5.82 -14.47
CA LEU A 34 -10.19 -7.16 -14.05
C LEU A 34 -11.20 -8.24 -14.47
N GLN A 35 -11.58 -8.26 -15.75
CA GLN A 35 -12.48 -9.26 -16.33
C GLN A 35 -11.88 -9.85 -17.62
N GLY A 36 -12.38 -11.02 -18.01
CA GLY A 36 -11.99 -11.70 -19.25
C GLY A 36 -10.49 -11.96 -19.35
N GLU A 37 -9.93 -11.73 -20.54
CA GLU A 37 -8.55 -12.09 -20.86
C GLU A 37 -7.49 -11.39 -19.99
N VAL A 38 -7.76 -10.17 -19.52
CA VAL A 38 -6.83 -9.42 -18.66
C VAL A 38 -6.69 -10.12 -17.32
N TRP A 39 -7.81 -10.55 -16.73
CA TRP A 39 -7.83 -11.31 -15.49
C TRP A 39 -7.09 -12.63 -15.65
N ASP A 40 -7.41 -13.41 -16.68
CA ASP A 40 -6.80 -14.72 -16.91
C ASP A 40 -5.29 -14.63 -17.15
N ARG A 41 -4.83 -13.61 -17.88
CA ARG A 41 -3.41 -13.36 -18.11
C ARG A 41 -2.66 -13.04 -16.82
N GLN A 42 -3.19 -12.13 -16.01
CA GLN A 42 -2.58 -11.73 -14.74
C GLN A 42 -2.56 -12.91 -13.77
N LEU A 43 -3.67 -13.63 -13.64
CA LEU A 43 -3.77 -14.79 -12.77
C LEU A 43 -2.79 -15.90 -13.18
N SER A 44 -2.71 -16.19 -14.48
CA SER A 44 -1.79 -17.21 -15.00
C SER A 44 -0.33 -16.85 -14.77
N PHE A 45 0.03 -15.58 -14.94
CA PHE A 45 1.37 -15.08 -14.66
C PHE A 45 1.76 -15.30 -13.18
N TRP A 46 0.91 -14.87 -12.24
CA TRP A 46 1.18 -15.00 -10.81
C TRP A 46 1.20 -16.45 -10.34
N LYS A 47 0.26 -17.28 -10.83
CA LYS A 47 0.27 -18.73 -10.56
C LYS A 47 1.56 -19.38 -11.02
N ARG A 48 2.04 -19.05 -12.22
CA ARG A 48 3.32 -19.55 -12.74
C ARG A 48 4.51 -19.09 -11.90
N LEU A 49 4.51 -17.82 -11.46
CA LEU A 49 5.60 -17.27 -10.66
C LEU A 49 5.69 -17.95 -9.28
N PHE A 50 4.55 -18.27 -8.67
CA PHE A 50 4.45 -18.89 -7.35
C PHE A 50 4.06 -20.36 -7.39
N THR A 51 4.37 -21.07 -8.48
CA THR A 51 4.06 -22.51 -8.61
C THR A 51 4.88 -23.37 -7.65
N ASN A 52 6.09 -22.94 -7.34
CA ASN A 52 6.99 -23.68 -6.47
C ASN A 52 6.71 -23.36 -5.01
N GLU A 53 7.11 -24.27 -4.11
CA GLU A 53 7.04 -24.02 -2.68
C GLU A 53 7.82 -22.75 -2.33
N LEU A 54 7.10 -21.78 -1.75
CA LEU A 54 7.70 -20.56 -1.24
C LEU A 54 8.36 -20.89 0.11
N PRO A 55 9.70 -20.86 0.21
CA PRO A 55 10.35 -21.18 1.45
C PRO A 55 9.99 -20.14 2.52
N VAL A 56 9.82 -20.59 3.75
CA VAL A 56 9.71 -19.69 4.88
C VAL A 56 11.04 -18.96 5.04
N LEU A 57 11.02 -17.63 4.96
CA LEU A 57 12.21 -16.81 5.12
C LEU A 57 12.75 -16.96 6.56
N GLN A 58 13.87 -17.65 6.71
CA GLN A 58 14.57 -17.84 7.98
C GLN A 58 15.45 -16.63 8.26
N LEU A 59 14.86 -15.59 8.86
CA LEU A 59 15.62 -14.48 9.42
C LEU A 59 16.11 -14.87 10.83
N PRO A 60 17.31 -14.42 11.25
CA PRO A 60 17.74 -14.54 12.64
C PRO A 60 16.74 -13.79 13.51
N ALA A 61 15.89 -14.54 14.21
CA ALA A 61 14.84 -14.00 15.06
C ALA A 61 15.15 -14.31 16.52
N ASP A 62 15.00 -13.31 17.39
CA ASP A 62 15.24 -13.47 18.83
C ASP A 62 14.26 -14.46 19.50
N ARG A 63 13.09 -14.66 18.89
CA ARG A 63 12.01 -15.53 19.39
C ARG A 63 11.38 -16.31 18.24
N PRO A 64 10.88 -17.54 18.48
CA PRO A 64 10.13 -18.28 17.47
C PRO A 64 8.88 -17.48 17.04
N ARG A 65 8.54 -17.56 15.75
CA ARG A 65 7.35 -16.90 15.20
C ARG A 65 6.09 -17.46 15.89
N PRO A 66 5.27 -16.64 16.56
CA PRO A 66 4.05 -17.12 17.20
C PRO A 66 3.00 -17.51 16.15
N THR A 67 2.19 -18.53 16.44
CA THR A 67 1.11 -19.00 15.57
C THR A 67 0.05 -17.92 15.29
N ARG A 68 -0.14 -17.00 16.25
CA ARG A 68 -1.01 -15.83 16.11
C ARG A 68 -0.17 -14.56 16.08
N SER A 69 -0.31 -13.77 15.02
CA SER A 69 0.31 -12.44 14.93
C SER A 69 -0.28 -11.50 15.98
N VAL A 70 0.61 -10.83 16.73
CA VAL A 70 0.23 -9.84 17.76
C VAL A 70 0.23 -8.41 17.20
N PHE A 71 0.64 -8.22 15.93
CA PHE A 71 0.75 -6.93 15.24
C PHE A 71 1.50 -5.82 16.02
N LYS A 72 2.36 -6.20 16.96
CA LYS A 72 3.24 -5.29 17.71
C LYS A 72 4.54 -5.11 16.94
N GLY A 73 4.71 -3.94 16.32
CA GLY A 73 5.95 -3.52 15.64
C GLY A 73 6.71 -2.46 16.43
N ASP A 74 7.97 -2.25 16.06
CA ASP A 74 8.82 -1.17 16.55
C ASP A 74 9.58 -0.54 15.37
N ILE A 75 10.08 0.68 15.53
CA ILE A 75 10.78 1.42 14.47
C ILE A 75 12.20 1.73 14.94
N VAL A 76 13.18 1.24 14.19
CA VAL A 76 14.61 1.53 14.43
C VAL A 76 15.13 2.41 13.30
N THR A 77 15.63 3.59 13.65
CA THR A 77 16.23 4.53 12.68
C THR A 77 17.72 4.23 12.52
N LEU A 78 18.11 3.85 11.31
CA LEU A 78 19.52 3.68 10.94
C LEU A 78 20.01 4.91 10.16
N LYS A 79 21.18 5.44 10.53
CA LYS A 79 21.86 6.49 9.77
C LYS A 79 23.05 5.87 9.05
N PHE A 80 22.98 5.80 7.73
CA PHE A 80 24.12 5.42 6.91
C PHE A 80 25.00 6.65 6.69
N LYS A 81 26.31 6.50 6.93
CA LYS A 81 27.27 7.54 6.61
C LYS A 81 27.35 7.67 5.08
N ASN A 82 27.13 8.86 4.54
CA ASN A 82 27.38 9.11 3.14
C ASN A 82 28.89 9.23 2.91
N TYR A 83 29.43 8.43 2.01
CA TYR A 83 30.85 8.46 1.63
C TYR A 83 31.10 9.25 0.32
N TRP A 84 30.07 9.94 -0.20
CA TRP A 84 30.13 10.76 -1.42
C TRP A 84 30.17 12.26 -1.14
N THR A 85 31.07 12.73 -0.30
CA THR A 85 31.45 14.15 -0.25
C THR A 85 32.96 14.24 -0.36
N ASN A 86 33.42 14.72 -1.51
CA ASN A 86 34.77 15.25 -1.71
C ASN A 86 34.86 16.64 -1.07
#